data_AF-A0A7V3RQ24-F1
#
_entry.id   AF-A0A7V3RQ24-F1
#
_cell.length_a   1.000
_cell.length_b   1.000
_cell.length_c   1.000
_cell.angle_alpha   90.00
_cell.angle_beta   90.00
_cell.angle_gamma   90.00
#
_symmetry.space_group_name_H-M   'P 1'
#
loop_
_entity.id
_entity.type
_entity.pdbx_description
1 polymer ?
#
loop_
_entity_poly.entity_id
_entity_poly.type
_entity_poly.pdbx_seq_one_letter_code
_entity_poly.pdbx_strand_id
1 'polypeptide(L)'
;MQFSCHIRRIFLANCAPGETKSEKNRLQPPFRSYNRYVLIFSPQEVCSMFANPSGSQSLARLARRSLWVLPALAGASVLLTVSSCRWSASHPLESVSEVEETPGPPLFREVTSESGIHFTYRNGEEADHYAILESLGGGLAVLDFDGDGLLDLFIPGGGHYEGPDKHQIKGNPCRLYRNRGHFHFEDVTAQMGLDGIDFYTHGAAVADYDNDGWPDLLVTGWHQLALFHNEPVDPHYPAKGRKFVHVSKQAGLPDGLWTTSAAWGDLDGDGYADLYVCQYVDWSFEHNHPLHCTYDGHTRDVCPPKNFKGLEHKLFRNLGDGTFREVSREAGLRVRRTNSEYEQLTWLSPRSRERLKRDVEEGDTRFGKGLGVLMVDVNDDGKPDIYVANDTVDNFLYLNRASKPGEFRFEELGMASGTARDDFGTPNGSMGLAASDFNGSGKPSIWVANYENELHALYRNDCVIHPQDHTKDRIVFTFCT
;
A
#
# COMPACT_ATOMS: atom_id res chain seq x y z
N MET A 1 -3.32 26.96 -38.39
CA MET A 1 -4.30 26.06 -37.75
C MET A 1 -3.85 24.64 -37.99
N GLN A 2 -3.30 24.00 -36.96
CA GLN A 2 -3.29 22.56 -36.66
C GLN A 2 -2.21 22.35 -35.60
N PHE A 3 -2.64 22.19 -34.35
CA PHE A 3 -1.80 21.62 -33.28
C PHE A 3 -2.31 20.21 -33.04
N SER A 4 -1.40 19.24 -33.14
CA SER A 4 -1.61 17.84 -32.81
C SER A 4 -1.59 17.70 -31.28
N CYS A 5 -2.56 16.98 -30.73
CA CYS A 5 -2.67 16.69 -29.30
C CYS A 5 -2.11 15.28 -29.05
N HIS A 6 -1.03 15.17 -28.28
CA HIS A 6 -0.53 13.90 -27.78
C HIS A 6 -1.24 13.56 -26.47
N ILE A 7 -2.02 12.47 -26.49
CA ILE A 7 -2.62 11.85 -25.30
C ILE A 7 -1.52 11.00 -24.63
N ARG A 8 -1.09 11.39 -23.43
CA ARG A 8 -0.32 10.50 -22.55
C ARG A 8 -1.31 9.59 -21.82
N ARG A 9 -1.16 8.28 -21.98
CA ARG A 9 -1.87 7.25 -21.21
C ARG A 9 -1.46 7.38 -19.73
N ILE A 10 -2.45 7.48 -18.84
CA ILE A 10 -2.28 7.39 -17.40
C ILE A 10 -2.55 5.93 -17.04
N PHE A 11 -1.56 5.26 -16.45
CA PHE A 11 -1.76 3.98 -15.78
C PHE A 11 -2.45 4.24 -14.44
N LEU A 12 -3.63 3.65 -14.24
CA LEU A 12 -4.30 3.61 -12.94
C LEU A 12 -3.85 2.34 -12.22
N ALA A 13 -3.15 2.50 -11.09
CA ALA A 13 -2.73 1.41 -10.23
C ALA A 13 -3.81 1.07 -9.19
N ASN A 14 -3.93 -0.24 -8.94
CA ASN A 14 -4.83 -0.99 -8.06
C ASN A 14 -5.28 -0.32 -6.74
N CYS A 15 -6.59 -0.37 -6.47
CA CYS A 15 -7.16 -0.14 -5.14
C CYS A 15 -7.41 -1.48 -4.41
N ALA A 16 -6.92 -1.60 -3.17
CA ALA A 16 -7.26 -2.69 -2.24
C ALA A 16 -8.51 -2.34 -1.40
N PRO A 17 -9.27 -3.34 -0.90
CA PRO A 17 -10.65 -3.18 -0.44
C PRO A 17 -10.76 -2.74 1.03
N GLY A 18 -11.74 -1.88 1.32
CA GLY A 18 -12.19 -1.54 2.66
C GLY A 18 -13.42 -2.35 3.07
N GLU A 19 -13.45 -2.84 4.30
CA GLU A 19 -14.62 -3.49 4.91
C GLU A 19 -15.77 -2.51 5.16
N THR A 20 -16.99 -3.00 4.99
CA THR A 20 -18.20 -2.44 5.62
C THR A 20 -18.89 -3.53 6.42
N LYS A 21 -19.30 -3.22 7.67
CA LYS A 21 -20.33 -3.95 8.41
C LYS A 21 -21.43 -2.97 8.85
N SER A 22 -22.67 -3.39 8.62
CA SER A 22 -23.93 -2.87 9.17
C SER A 22 -24.58 -4.07 9.89
N GLU A 23 -25.02 -4.02 11.15
CA GLU A 23 -26.21 -3.32 11.64
C GLU A 23 -26.26 -3.13 13.18
N LYS A 24 -26.85 -1.99 13.57
CA LYS A 24 -27.79 -1.71 14.68
C LYS A 24 -27.71 -2.45 16.03
N ASN A 25 -27.48 -1.61 17.05
CA ASN A 25 -28.25 -1.34 18.29
C ASN A 25 -27.45 -1.40 19.60
N ARG A 26 -27.41 -0.22 20.25
CA ARG A 26 -27.43 0.05 21.71
C ARG A 26 -26.17 -0.25 22.53
N LEU A 27 -25.34 0.77 22.75
CA LEU A 27 -25.37 1.69 23.91
C LEU A 27 -24.04 2.47 24.00
N GLN A 28 -24.10 3.78 23.77
CA GLN A 28 -23.11 4.77 24.27
C GLN A 28 -23.32 4.97 25.79
N PRO A 29 -22.38 5.54 26.59
CA PRO A 29 -21.59 6.77 26.31
C PRO A 29 -20.19 6.87 27.01
N PRO A 30 -19.52 8.05 27.05
CA PRO A 30 -19.41 9.16 26.08
C PRO A 30 -17.94 9.49 25.69
N PHE A 31 -17.70 9.85 24.43
CA PHE A 31 -16.49 10.60 24.04
C PHE A 31 -16.82 12.09 23.87
N ARG A 32 -16.04 12.94 24.54
CA ARG A 32 -16.10 14.40 24.43
C ARG A 32 -15.45 14.84 23.11
N SER A 33 -16.19 15.67 22.39
CA SER A 33 -15.80 16.44 21.21
C SER A 33 -14.56 17.32 21.44
N TYR A 34 -13.61 17.26 20.51
CA TYR A 34 -12.72 18.39 20.20
C TYR A 34 -12.75 18.65 18.68
N ASN A 35 -13.41 19.74 18.29
CA ASN A 35 -13.17 20.41 17.02
C ASN A 35 -11.79 21.07 17.07
N ARG A 36 -10.97 20.91 16.03
CA ARG A 36 -9.94 21.89 15.68
C ARG A 36 -9.87 22.09 14.17
N TYR A 37 -10.23 23.31 13.77
CA TYR A 37 -9.93 23.91 12.48
C TYR A 37 -8.41 24.02 12.28
N VAL A 38 -7.93 23.76 11.06
CA VAL A 38 -6.57 24.10 10.63
C VAL A 38 -6.63 25.48 9.97
N LEU A 39 -6.04 26.48 10.64
CA LEU A 39 -5.76 27.79 10.06
C LEU A 39 -4.39 27.73 9.36
N ILE A 40 -4.39 27.96 8.04
CA ILE A 40 -3.18 28.07 7.22
C ILE A 40 -2.64 29.49 7.40
N PHE A 41 -1.40 29.62 7.90
CA PHE A 41 -0.62 30.86 7.82
C PHE A 41 0.57 30.66 6.88
N SER A 42 0.68 31.51 5.85
CA SER A 42 1.84 31.60 4.98
C SER A 42 2.97 32.38 5.66
N PRO A 43 4.24 31.92 5.65
CA PRO A 43 5.34 32.69 6.21
C PRO A 43 5.96 33.60 5.13
N GLN A 44 5.66 34.90 5.20
CA GLN A 44 6.55 35.94 4.67
C GLN A 44 6.66 37.10 5.67
N GLU A 45 7.91 37.36 6.04
CA GLU A 45 8.45 38.58 6.67
C GLU A 45 8.09 38.88 8.14
N VAL A 46 9.10 38.81 9.04
CA VAL A 46 9.73 39.99 9.66
C VAL A 46 10.90 39.54 10.55
N CYS A 47 12.04 40.19 10.30
CA CYS A 47 13.32 40.07 11.00
C CYS A 47 13.35 40.76 12.37
N SER A 48 14.32 40.30 13.18
CA SER A 48 15.08 41.02 14.20
C SER A 48 14.38 41.43 15.51
N MET A 49 14.85 40.87 16.63
CA MET A 49 15.69 41.62 17.56
C MET A 49 16.45 40.68 18.50
N PHE A 50 17.76 40.92 18.58
CA PHE A 50 18.72 40.23 19.43
C PHE A 50 18.57 40.59 20.92
N ALA A 51 19.18 39.73 21.74
CA ALA A 51 19.94 40.02 22.96
C ALA A 51 19.28 39.74 24.34
N ASN A 52 19.74 38.64 24.94
CA ASN A 52 20.07 38.52 26.37
C ASN A 52 21.19 39.55 26.71
N PRO A 53 21.46 40.02 27.97
CA PRO A 53 21.51 39.19 29.18
C PRO A 53 21.14 39.84 30.55
N SER A 54 20.97 38.98 31.56
CA SER A 54 21.32 39.09 33.00
C SER A 54 21.33 40.44 33.76
N GLY A 55 20.72 40.46 34.98
CA GLY A 55 21.36 41.04 36.16
C GLY A 55 20.50 41.76 37.23
N SER A 56 20.35 41.11 38.41
CA SER A 56 20.34 41.70 39.78
C SER A 56 19.10 42.56 40.19
N GLN A 57 18.52 42.56 41.40
CA GLN A 57 18.95 42.27 42.77
C GLN A 57 17.74 41.96 43.70
N SER A 58 18.06 41.31 44.81
CA SER A 58 17.30 40.96 46.04
C SER A 58 16.40 42.03 46.69
N LEU A 59 15.38 41.59 47.46
CA LEU A 59 15.28 41.70 48.94
C LEU A 59 13.92 41.13 49.45
N ALA A 60 13.92 39.98 50.14
CA ALA A 60 13.75 39.80 51.60
C ALA A 60 12.28 39.95 52.10
N ARG A 61 11.57 38.85 52.35
CA ARG A 61 11.49 38.01 53.57
C ARG A 61 10.63 38.58 54.72
N LEU A 62 9.82 37.65 55.23
CA LEU A 62 9.36 37.47 56.62
C LEU A 62 8.08 38.17 57.07
N ALA A 63 7.01 37.39 56.94
CA ALA A 63 5.85 37.36 57.79
C ALA A 63 6.20 37.25 59.30
N ARG A 64 5.45 37.97 60.15
CA ARG A 64 4.82 37.43 61.38
C ARG A 64 4.02 38.51 62.13
N ARG A 65 2.82 38.08 62.60
CA ARG A 65 1.97 38.60 63.69
C ARG A 65 1.01 39.76 63.31
N SER A 66 -0.32 39.54 63.22
CA SER A 66 -1.31 39.30 64.29
C SER A 66 -1.39 40.50 65.26
N LEU A 67 -2.51 41.14 65.61
CA LEU A 67 -3.94 41.12 65.25
C LEU A 67 -4.57 42.36 65.96
N TRP A 68 -5.76 42.85 65.52
CA TRP A 68 -6.61 43.92 66.10
C TRP A 68 -6.14 45.36 65.80
N VAL A 69 -6.92 46.29 65.19
CA VAL A 69 -8.23 46.86 65.58
C VAL A 69 -8.88 47.58 64.36
N LEU A 70 -10.16 47.28 64.05
CA LEU A 70 -11.10 48.08 63.22
C LEU A 70 -11.53 49.37 63.96
N PRO A 71 -12.22 50.41 63.41
CA PRO A 71 -12.49 50.84 62.02
C PRO A 71 -12.38 52.39 61.82
N ALA A 72 -12.19 52.88 60.59
CA ALA A 72 -12.74 54.16 60.11
C ALA A 72 -12.43 54.29 58.60
N LEU A 73 -13.40 54.76 57.82
CA LEU A 73 -13.42 54.89 56.34
C LEU A 73 -14.11 53.76 55.56
N ALA A 74 -15.11 53.10 56.16
CA ALA A 74 -16.28 52.68 55.42
C ALA A 74 -17.22 53.89 55.31
N GLY A 75 -17.09 54.71 54.26
CA GLY A 75 -18.00 55.85 54.08
C GLY A 75 -17.56 56.96 53.14
N ALA A 76 -16.87 56.68 52.03
CA ALA A 76 -16.65 57.71 50.99
C ALA A 76 -16.21 57.16 49.61
N SER A 77 -16.64 55.97 49.19
CA SER A 77 -16.29 55.47 47.84
C SER A 77 -17.38 54.62 47.16
N VAL A 78 -18.61 54.61 47.70
CA VAL A 78 -19.72 53.80 47.18
C VAL A 78 -20.58 54.55 46.15
N LEU A 79 -20.21 55.77 45.71
CA LEU A 79 -21.10 56.57 44.85
C LEU A 79 -20.50 57.20 43.58
N LEU A 80 -19.26 56.91 43.16
CA LEU A 80 -18.69 57.56 41.98
C LEU A 80 -17.81 56.69 41.04
N THR A 81 -18.08 55.39 40.90
CA THR A 81 -17.53 54.59 39.77
C THR A 81 -18.48 53.53 39.21
N VAL A 82 -19.81 53.72 39.33
CA VAL A 82 -20.81 52.83 38.68
C VAL A 82 -21.17 53.27 37.25
N SER A 83 -20.50 54.29 36.69
CA SER A 83 -20.89 54.86 35.38
C SER A 83 -19.87 54.68 34.25
N SER A 84 -18.75 53.99 34.45
CA SER A 84 -17.71 53.86 33.42
C SER A 84 -17.01 52.50 33.43
N CYS A 85 -17.81 51.43 33.40
CA CYS A 85 -17.43 50.13 32.84
C CYS A 85 -18.73 49.40 32.49
N ARG A 86 -19.52 49.98 31.57
CA ARG A 86 -20.34 49.12 30.71
C ARG A 86 -19.34 48.40 29.84
N TRP A 87 -18.98 47.19 30.27
CA TRP A 87 -18.46 46.16 29.39
C TRP A 87 -19.36 46.22 28.16
N SER A 88 -18.84 46.78 27.06
CA SER A 88 -19.53 46.75 25.78
C SER A 88 -19.78 45.27 25.56
N ALA A 89 -21.04 44.85 25.70
CA ALA A 89 -21.43 43.47 25.49
C ALA A 89 -20.69 43.06 24.22
N SER A 90 -19.79 42.10 24.37
CA SER A 90 -19.10 41.47 23.25
C SER A 90 -20.12 41.38 22.15
N HIS A 91 -19.82 41.99 20.98
CA HIS A 91 -20.61 41.76 19.78
C HIS A 91 -21.02 40.30 19.82
N PRO A 92 -22.33 39.96 19.77
CA PRO A 92 -22.71 38.58 19.67
C PRO A 92 -21.84 38.05 18.55
N LEU A 93 -21.04 37.01 18.83
CA LEU A 93 -20.32 36.31 17.78
C LEU A 93 -21.39 36.09 16.72
N GLU A 94 -21.24 36.79 15.60
CA GLU A 94 -22.16 36.66 14.49
C GLU A 94 -22.19 35.16 14.26
N SER A 95 -23.35 34.55 14.56
CA SER A 95 -23.50 33.12 14.42
C SER A 95 -23.04 32.87 13.01
N VAL A 96 -21.92 32.17 12.84
CA VAL A 96 -21.54 31.68 11.53
C VAL A 96 -22.75 30.90 11.13
N SER A 97 -23.57 31.47 10.25
CA SER A 97 -24.70 30.77 9.67
C SER A 97 -24.06 29.49 9.19
N GLU A 98 -24.57 28.33 9.64
CA GLU A 98 -24.27 27.07 8.96
C GLU A 98 -24.32 27.41 7.48
N VAL A 99 -23.19 27.25 6.80
CA VAL A 99 -23.21 27.32 5.35
C VAL A 99 -24.20 26.22 5.01
N GLU A 100 -25.43 26.61 4.66
CA GLU A 100 -26.38 25.73 4.02
C GLU A 100 -25.64 25.28 2.77
N GLU A 101 -24.94 24.15 2.86
CA GLU A 101 -24.47 23.44 1.70
C GLU A 101 -25.73 23.19 0.89
N THR A 102 -25.93 24.02 -0.14
CA THR A 102 -27.02 23.82 -1.07
C THR A 102 -26.79 22.41 -1.60
N PRO A 103 -27.71 21.44 -1.40
CA PRO A 103 -27.45 20.07 -1.80
C PRO A 103 -27.23 20.04 -3.31
N GLY A 104 -25.96 20.03 -3.72
CA GLY A 104 -25.60 19.79 -5.09
C GLY A 104 -26.00 18.36 -5.44
N PRO A 105 -26.18 18.04 -6.74
CA PRO A 105 -26.30 16.65 -7.13
C PRO A 105 -25.08 15.88 -6.57
N PRO A 106 -25.29 14.65 -6.07
CA PRO A 106 -24.20 13.91 -5.45
C PRO A 106 -23.09 13.69 -6.49
N LEU A 107 -21.84 13.98 -6.10
CA LEU A 107 -20.67 13.78 -6.96
C LEU A 107 -20.45 12.31 -7.34
N PHE A 108 -20.94 11.40 -6.49
CA PHE A 108 -20.87 9.96 -6.68
C PHE A 108 -22.25 9.34 -6.48
N ARG A 109 -22.52 8.27 -7.23
CA ARG A 109 -23.73 7.46 -7.10
C ARG A 109 -23.31 6.00 -6.97
N GLU A 110 -23.88 5.29 -5.99
CA GLU A 110 -23.76 3.84 -5.87
C GLU A 110 -24.51 3.20 -7.05
N VAL A 111 -23.87 2.28 -7.76
CA VAL A 111 -24.43 1.66 -8.98
C VAL A 111 -24.36 0.13 -8.99
N THR A 112 -23.79 -0.49 -7.96
CA THR A 112 -23.53 -1.95 -7.93
C THR A 112 -24.83 -2.74 -8.03
N SER A 113 -25.89 -2.29 -7.35
CA SER A 113 -27.18 -2.99 -7.36
C SER A 113 -27.88 -3.02 -8.73
N GLU A 114 -27.59 -2.05 -9.61
CA GLU A 114 -28.13 -1.97 -10.97
C GLU A 114 -27.12 -2.40 -12.06
N SER A 115 -25.85 -2.59 -11.68
CA SER A 115 -24.78 -2.93 -12.62
C SER A 115 -24.78 -4.40 -13.01
N GLY A 116 -25.45 -5.28 -12.27
CA GLY A 116 -25.40 -6.73 -12.46
C GLY A 116 -24.20 -7.40 -11.78
N ILE A 117 -23.37 -6.64 -11.05
CA ILE A 117 -22.30 -7.19 -10.22
C ILE A 117 -22.92 -7.71 -8.91
N HIS A 118 -22.85 -9.03 -8.71
CA HIS A 118 -23.34 -9.71 -7.51
C HIS A 118 -22.24 -10.60 -6.93
N PHE A 119 -21.38 -10.00 -6.12
CA PHE A 119 -20.22 -10.71 -5.57
C PHE A 119 -19.90 -10.25 -4.15
N THR A 120 -19.36 -11.17 -3.34
CA THR A 120 -18.83 -10.88 -2.01
C THR A 120 -17.67 -11.81 -1.75
N TYR A 121 -16.50 -11.25 -1.47
CA TYR A 121 -15.33 -12.02 -1.07
C TYR A 121 -15.58 -12.71 0.27
N ARG A 122 -15.09 -13.94 0.42
CA ARG A 122 -15.21 -14.74 1.64
C ARG A 122 -13.85 -15.28 2.03
N ASN A 123 -13.42 -14.98 3.26
CA ASN A 123 -12.14 -15.43 3.83
C ASN A 123 -12.25 -16.72 4.67
N GLY A 124 -13.47 -17.22 4.88
CA GLY A 124 -13.69 -18.43 5.68
C GLY A 124 -13.67 -18.19 7.19
N GLU A 125 -13.88 -16.95 7.66
CA GLU A 125 -13.97 -16.60 9.09
C GLU A 125 -14.98 -17.49 9.86
N GLU A 126 -15.98 -18.07 9.18
CA GLU A 126 -16.97 -18.97 9.75
C GLU A 126 -16.36 -20.28 10.30
N ALA A 127 -15.09 -20.55 10.01
CA ALA A 127 -14.34 -21.65 10.57
C ALA A 127 -13.96 -21.45 12.05
N ASP A 128 -13.88 -20.20 12.53
CA ASP A 128 -13.48 -19.81 13.90
C ASP A 128 -12.02 -20.17 14.25
N HIS A 129 -11.16 -20.18 13.23
CA HIS A 129 -9.73 -20.48 13.38
C HIS A 129 -8.89 -19.27 13.77
N TYR A 130 -9.32 -18.05 13.42
CA TYR A 130 -8.50 -16.84 13.60
C TYR A 130 -7.11 -17.01 12.98
N ALA A 131 -7.06 -17.69 11.83
CA ALA A 131 -5.82 -17.89 11.08
C ALA A 131 -5.38 -16.59 10.41
N ILE A 132 -4.08 -16.39 10.31
CA ILE A 132 -3.49 -15.26 9.57
C ILE A 132 -3.85 -15.32 8.06
N LEU A 133 -4.27 -16.47 7.55
CA LEU A 133 -4.83 -16.59 6.20
C LEU A 133 -6.15 -15.82 6.04
N GLU A 134 -6.98 -15.78 7.08
CA GLU A 134 -8.30 -15.13 7.07
C GLU A 134 -8.19 -13.60 7.07
N SER A 135 -7.06 -13.04 7.53
CA SER A 135 -6.87 -11.58 7.58
C SER A 135 -6.53 -10.96 6.23
N LEU A 136 -6.34 -11.77 5.18
CA LEU A 136 -6.04 -11.26 3.84
C LEU A 136 -7.31 -11.10 3.00
N GLY A 137 -7.45 -9.91 2.40
CA GLY A 137 -8.54 -9.57 1.50
C GLY A 137 -8.33 -10.02 0.05
N GLY A 138 -9.34 -9.72 -0.77
CA GLY A 138 -9.33 -9.93 -2.21
C GLY A 138 -8.81 -8.72 -3.01
N GLY A 139 -8.33 -8.95 -4.22
CA GLY A 139 -7.96 -7.92 -5.19
C GLY A 139 -9.03 -7.69 -6.26
N LEU A 140 -8.62 -7.02 -7.33
CA LEU A 140 -9.40 -6.81 -8.55
C LEU A 140 -8.42 -6.78 -9.72
N ALA A 141 -8.78 -7.43 -10.83
CA ALA A 141 -8.16 -7.19 -12.12
C ALA A 141 -9.16 -6.50 -13.05
N VAL A 142 -8.69 -5.48 -13.77
CA VAL A 142 -9.46 -4.74 -14.76
C VAL A 142 -8.77 -4.90 -16.11
N LEU A 143 -9.49 -5.43 -17.10
CA LEU A 143 -8.92 -5.82 -18.39
C LEU A 143 -10.00 -5.79 -19.47
N ASP A 144 -9.63 -5.58 -20.74
CA ASP A 144 -10.50 -5.77 -21.90
C ASP A 144 -10.16 -7.15 -22.48
N PHE A 145 -10.81 -8.21 -21.99
CA PHE A 145 -10.36 -9.57 -22.30
C PHE A 145 -10.79 -10.04 -23.70
N ASP A 146 -11.81 -9.42 -24.30
CA ASP A 146 -12.32 -9.77 -25.62
C ASP A 146 -12.19 -8.67 -26.69
N GLY A 147 -11.51 -7.57 -26.35
CA GLY A 147 -11.03 -6.56 -27.28
C GLY A 147 -12.16 -5.66 -27.79
N ASP A 148 -13.25 -5.55 -27.05
CA ASP A 148 -14.41 -4.74 -27.44
C ASP A 148 -14.28 -3.26 -27.03
N GLY A 149 -13.20 -2.92 -26.32
CA GLY A 149 -12.87 -1.58 -25.86
C GLY A 149 -13.54 -1.19 -24.54
N LEU A 150 -14.29 -2.10 -23.91
CA LEU A 150 -14.86 -1.93 -22.58
C LEU A 150 -14.02 -2.71 -21.56
N LEU A 151 -13.79 -2.09 -20.40
CA LEU A 151 -13.06 -2.75 -19.32
C LEU A 151 -13.98 -3.68 -18.54
N ASP A 152 -13.59 -4.95 -18.47
CA ASP A 152 -14.16 -6.05 -17.71
C ASP A 152 -13.52 -6.17 -16.33
N LEU A 153 -14.13 -6.96 -15.44
CA LEU A 153 -13.71 -7.10 -14.06
C LEU A 153 -13.50 -8.57 -13.70
N PHE A 154 -12.31 -8.94 -13.24
CA PHE A 154 -12.05 -10.21 -12.58
C PHE A 154 -11.87 -10.02 -11.08
N ILE A 155 -12.63 -10.77 -10.28
CA ILE A 155 -12.65 -10.67 -8.82
C ILE A 155 -12.29 -12.04 -8.20
N PRO A 156 -11.19 -12.13 -7.43
CA PRO A 156 -10.84 -13.32 -6.64
C PRO A 156 -11.92 -13.72 -5.63
N GLY A 157 -12.09 -15.03 -5.44
CA GLY A 157 -13.12 -15.64 -4.58
C GLY A 157 -12.87 -15.59 -3.07
N GLY A 158 -11.59 -15.64 -2.70
CA GLY A 158 -11.15 -15.97 -1.35
C GLY A 158 -11.18 -17.48 -1.11
N GLY A 159 -11.54 -17.92 0.08
CA GLY A 159 -11.61 -19.34 0.39
C GLY A 159 -12.35 -19.67 1.67
N HIS A 160 -12.40 -20.97 1.96
CA HIS A 160 -13.10 -21.55 3.10
C HIS A 160 -12.39 -22.80 3.59
N TYR A 161 -12.90 -23.33 4.70
CA TYR A 161 -12.32 -24.47 5.40
C TYR A 161 -13.31 -25.64 5.43
N GLU A 162 -12.84 -26.83 5.09
CA GLU A 162 -13.60 -28.08 5.02
C GLU A 162 -12.98 -29.19 5.88
N GLY A 163 -13.71 -30.30 6.00
CA GLY A 163 -13.29 -31.48 6.76
C GLY A 163 -13.74 -31.47 8.23
N PRO A 164 -13.59 -32.60 8.94
CA PRO A 164 -14.07 -32.75 10.32
C PRO A 164 -13.40 -31.79 11.32
N ASP A 165 -12.15 -31.42 11.08
CA ASP A 165 -11.34 -30.48 11.87
C ASP A 165 -11.27 -29.08 11.25
N LYS A 166 -11.93 -28.87 10.11
CA LYS A 166 -11.86 -27.64 9.30
C LYS A 166 -10.43 -27.25 8.91
N HIS A 167 -9.48 -28.18 8.77
CA HIS A 167 -8.11 -27.82 8.36
C HIS A 167 -7.88 -27.90 6.83
N GLN A 168 -8.85 -28.43 6.07
CA GLN A 168 -8.74 -28.49 4.61
C GLN A 168 -9.09 -27.13 4.02
N ILE A 169 -8.12 -26.45 3.42
CA ILE A 169 -8.32 -25.12 2.81
C ILE A 169 -8.75 -25.29 1.35
N LYS A 170 -9.82 -24.59 0.97
CA LYS A 170 -10.40 -24.59 -0.38
C LYS A 170 -10.69 -23.17 -0.86
N GLY A 171 -10.76 -23.01 -2.18
CA GLY A 171 -11.13 -21.76 -2.83
C GLY A 171 -12.63 -21.56 -2.93
N ASN A 172 -13.05 -20.32 -2.76
CA ASN A 172 -14.38 -19.89 -3.17
C ASN A 172 -14.34 -19.48 -4.65
N PRO A 173 -15.47 -19.57 -5.38
CA PRO A 173 -15.49 -19.21 -6.80
C PRO A 173 -15.09 -17.76 -7.06
N CYS A 174 -14.14 -17.55 -7.97
CA CYS A 174 -13.86 -16.24 -8.57
C CYS A 174 -15.00 -15.79 -9.49
N ARG A 175 -14.96 -14.54 -9.94
CA ARG A 175 -15.89 -14.01 -10.95
C ARG A 175 -15.20 -13.21 -12.04
N LEU A 176 -15.54 -13.47 -13.30
CA LEU A 176 -15.26 -12.61 -14.44
C LEU A 176 -16.56 -12.00 -14.94
N TYR A 177 -16.64 -10.67 -14.88
CA TYR A 177 -17.76 -9.87 -15.31
C TYR A 177 -17.41 -9.15 -16.61
N ARG A 178 -18.09 -9.52 -17.71
CA ARG A 178 -18.00 -8.81 -18.98
C ARG A 178 -18.81 -7.53 -18.93
N ASN A 179 -18.20 -6.42 -19.31
CA ASN A 179 -18.87 -5.13 -19.46
C ASN A 179 -19.70 -5.09 -20.75
N ARG A 180 -20.99 -4.79 -20.62
CA ARG A 180 -21.94 -4.65 -21.74
C ARG A 180 -22.22 -3.18 -22.09
N GLY A 181 -21.45 -2.26 -21.50
CA GLY A 181 -21.63 -0.82 -21.61
C GLY A 181 -22.61 -0.29 -20.56
N HIS A 182 -22.61 1.03 -20.37
CA HIS A 182 -23.50 1.73 -19.44
C HIS A 182 -23.49 1.18 -18.00
N PHE A 183 -22.33 0.68 -17.54
CA PHE A 183 -22.17 0.02 -16.24
C PHE A 183 -23.01 -1.26 -16.05
N HIS A 184 -23.46 -1.91 -17.13
CA HIS A 184 -24.05 -3.24 -17.03
C HIS A 184 -22.99 -4.33 -17.25
N PHE A 185 -22.98 -5.33 -16.39
CA PHE A 185 -22.01 -6.40 -16.34
C PHE A 185 -22.71 -7.76 -16.35
N GLU A 186 -22.13 -8.72 -17.06
CA GLU A 186 -22.60 -10.09 -17.15
C GLU A 186 -21.53 -11.05 -16.60
N ASP A 187 -21.91 -11.93 -15.69
CA ASP A 187 -21.03 -13.01 -15.23
C ASP A 187 -20.81 -14.02 -16.36
N VAL A 188 -19.58 -14.09 -16.85
CA VAL A 188 -19.14 -14.99 -17.92
C VAL A 188 -18.12 -16.01 -17.43
N THR A 189 -17.94 -16.15 -16.12
CA THR A 189 -16.86 -16.94 -15.49
C THR A 189 -16.74 -18.36 -16.05
N ALA A 190 -17.83 -19.12 -16.03
CA ALA A 190 -17.85 -20.50 -16.54
C ALA A 190 -17.72 -20.56 -18.07
N GLN A 191 -18.30 -19.57 -18.79
CA GLN A 191 -18.20 -19.50 -20.24
C GLN A 191 -16.75 -19.32 -20.69
N MET A 192 -15.96 -18.58 -19.92
CA MET A 192 -14.57 -18.27 -20.20
C MET A 192 -13.57 -19.28 -19.61
N GLY A 193 -14.04 -20.34 -18.93
CA GLY A 193 -13.19 -21.40 -18.38
C GLY A 193 -12.51 -21.08 -17.05
N LEU A 194 -13.03 -20.11 -16.29
CA LEU A 194 -12.47 -19.68 -15.00
C LEU A 194 -13.21 -20.24 -13.77
N ASP A 195 -14.21 -21.09 -13.97
CA ASP A 195 -14.99 -21.73 -12.89
C ASP A 195 -14.25 -22.88 -12.19
N GLY A 196 -13.11 -23.32 -12.74
CA GLY A 196 -12.24 -24.35 -12.18
C GLY A 196 -11.21 -23.87 -11.15
N ILE A 197 -11.18 -22.59 -10.79
CA ILE A 197 -10.28 -22.06 -9.75
C ILE A 197 -10.78 -22.53 -8.38
N ASP A 198 -10.04 -23.45 -7.74
CA ASP A 198 -10.47 -24.14 -6.51
C ASP A 198 -9.55 -23.93 -5.29
N PHE A 199 -8.59 -22.99 -5.39
CA PHE A 199 -7.68 -22.61 -4.31
C PHE A 199 -8.04 -21.27 -3.68
N TYR A 200 -7.59 -21.04 -2.44
CA TYR A 200 -7.88 -19.80 -1.72
C TYR A 200 -7.15 -18.62 -2.39
N THR A 201 -7.87 -17.79 -3.13
CA THR A 201 -7.29 -16.71 -3.95
C THR A 201 -7.18 -15.38 -3.18
N HIS A 202 -6.16 -14.58 -3.46
CA HIS A 202 -5.99 -13.23 -2.90
C HIS A 202 -6.11 -12.15 -3.96
N GLY A 203 -5.21 -12.10 -4.93
CA GLY A 203 -5.10 -11.02 -5.90
C GLY A 203 -5.13 -11.52 -7.34
N ALA A 204 -5.09 -10.56 -8.26
CA ALA A 204 -4.95 -10.82 -9.68
C ALA A 204 -4.07 -9.75 -10.34
N ALA A 205 -3.36 -10.14 -11.39
CA ALA A 205 -2.53 -9.26 -12.22
C ALA A 205 -2.73 -9.60 -13.70
N VAL A 206 -2.66 -8.59 -14.56
CA VAL A 206 -2.95 -8.71 -16.00
C VAL A 206 -1.76 -8.23 -16.81
N ALA A 207 -1.37 -9.00 -17.81
CA ALA A 207 -0.42 -8.63 -18.85
C ALA A 207 -0.64 -9.52 -20.07
N ASP A 208 -0.26 -9.05 -21.25
CA ASP A 208 -0.05 -9.89 -22.43
C ASP A 208 1.37 -10.47 -22.29
N TYR A 209 1.51 -11.69 -21.78
CA TYR A 209 2.84 -12.20 -21.38
C TYR A 209 3.62 -12.82 -22.54
N ASP A 210 2.94 -13.21 -23.61
CA ASP A 210 3.54 -13.82 -24.80
C ASP A 210 3.52 -12.90 -26.03
N ASN A 211 3.04 -11.67 -25.87
CA ASN A 211 2.94 -10.63 -26.89
C ASN A 211 2.00 -11.01 -28.06
N ASP A 212 0.95 -11.79 -27.80
CA ASP A 212 -0.06 -12.16 -28.81
C ASP A 212 -1.12 -11.07 -29.06
N GLY A 213 -1.11 -10.01 -28.25
CA GLY A 213 -2.01 -8.87 -28.31
C GLY A 213 -3.26 -9.01 -27.42
N TRP A 214 -3.37 -10.07 -26.62
CA TRP A 214 -4.50 -10.33 -25.74
C TRP A 214 -4.07 -10.35 -24.27
N PRO A 215 -4.82 -9.73 -23.35
CA PRO A 215 -4.44 -9.73 -21.95
C PRO A 215 -4.70 -11.09 -21.31
N ASP A 216 -3.67 -11.61 -20.65
CA ASP A 216 -3.69 -12.82 -19.83
C ASP A 216 -3.93 -12.50 -18.35
N LEU A 217 -4.29 -13.53 -17.60
CA LEU A 217 -4.70 -13.38 -16.21
C LEU A 217 -3.83 -14.24 -15.29
N LEU A 218 -3.17 -13.59 -14.33
CA LEU A 218 -2.50 -14.25 -13.21
C LEU A 218 -3.35 -14.10 -11.96
N VAL A 219 -3.53 -15.19 -11.21
CA VAL A 219 -4.28 -15.24 -9.94
C VAL A 219 -3.36 -15.73 -8.83
N THR A 220 -3.24 -14.93 -7.77
CA THR A 220 -2.43 -15.24 -6.59
C THR A 220 -3.28 -15.89 -5.49
N GLY A 221 -2.66 -16.64 -4.59
CA GLY A 221 -3.36 -17.29 -3.49
C GLY A 221 -2.48 -18.15 -2.59
N TRP A 222 -3.16 -18.87 -1.69
CA TRP A 222 -2.56 -19.81 -0.76
C TRP A 222 -2.07 -21.07 -1.49
N HIS A 223 -0.75 -21.31 -1.43
CA HIS A 223 -0.06 -22.47 -2.00
C HIS A 223 -0.22 -22.66 -3.53
N GLN A 224 -0.76 -21.67 -4.25
CA GLN A 224 -0.90 -21.72 -5.70
C GLN A 224 -0.68 -20.35 -6.34
N LEU A 225 -0.21 -20.39 -7.59
CA LEU A 225 -0.07 -19.26 -8.49
C LEU A 225 -0.58 -19.72 -9.87
N ALA A 226 -1.71 -19.18 -10.30
CA ALA A 226 -2.41 -19.64 -11.49
C ALA A 226 -2.29 -18.63 -12.64
N LEU A 227 -1.63 -18.99 -13.73
CA LEU A 227 -1.55 -18.22 -14.97
C LEU A 227 -2.54 -18.80 -15.98
N PHE A 228 -3.39 -17.94 -16.52
CA PHE A 228 -4.39 -18.26 -17.51
C PHE A 228 -4.08 -17.50 -18.80
N HIS A 229 -3.75 -18.26 -19.84
CA HIS A 229 -3.53 -17.73 -21.19
C HIS A 229 -4.89 -17.47 -21.85
N ASN A 230 -5.09 -16.26 -22.35
CA ASN A 230 -6.26 -15.86 -23.10
C ASN A 230 -6.10 -16.37 -24.52
N GLU A 231 -6.79 -17.44 -24.88
CA GLU A 231 -6.66 -18.09 -26.19
C GLU A 231 -7.90 -17.88 -27.06
N PRO A 232 -7.75 -17.90 -28.39
CA PRO A 232 -8.91 -17.97 -29.26
C PRO A 232 -9.64 -19.31 -29.05
N VAL A 233 -10.97 -19.29 -29.09
CA VAL A 233 -11.78 -20.51 -29.02
C VAL A 233 -11.44 -21.46 -30.19
N ASP A 234 -11.25 -20.89 -31.39
CA ASP A 234 -10.77 -21.58 -32.59
C ASP A 234 -9.52 -20.88 -33.14
N PRO A 235 -8.33 -21.52 -33.12
CA PRO A 235 -7.10 -20.95 -33.65
C PRO A 235 -7.17 -20.55 -35.13
N HIS A 236 -8.05 -21.15 -35.94
CA HIS A 236 -8.22 -20.78 -37.35
C HIS A 236 -9.06 -19.51 -37.54
N TYR A 237 -9.83 -19.12 -36.51
CA TYR A 237 -10.67 -17.94 -36.50
C TYR A 237 -10.47 -17.17 -35.17
N PRO A 238 -9.29 -16.56 -34.95
CA PRO A 238 -8.92 -16.01 -33.64
C PRO A 238 -9.79 -14.83 -33.18
N ALA A 239 -10.53 -14.22 -34.10
CA ALA A 239 -11.52 -13.18 -33.81
C ALA A 239 -12.89 -13.72 -33.37
N LYS A 240 -13.14 -15.04 -33.42
CA LYS A 240 -14.44 -15.66 -33.09
C LYS A 240 -14.53 -16.11 -31.64
N GLY A 241 -14.18 -15.22 -30.73
CA GLY A 241 -14.30 -15.42 -29.29
C GLY A 241 -13.03 -15.92 -28.61
N ARG A 242 -12.97 -15.64 -27.31
CA ARG A 242 -11.84 -15.92 -26.42
C ARG A 242 -12.23 -16.90 -25.32
N LYS A 243 -11.24 -17.52 -24.70
CA LYS A 243 -11.35 -18.36 -23.50
C LYS A 243 -10.04 -18.27 -22.70
N PHE A 244 -10.10 -18.52 -21.42
CA PHE A 244 -8.90 -18.66 -20.58
C PHE A 244 -8.52 -20.12 -20.42
N VAL A 245 -7.23 -20.42 -20.55
CA VAL A 245 -6.67 -21.77 -20.37
C VAL A 245 -5.61 -21.72 -19.29
N HIS A 246 -5.74 -22.56 -18.27
CA HIS A 246 -4.75 -22.66 -17.19
C HIS A 246 -3.43 -23.26 -17.71
N VAL A 247 -2.34 -22.48 -17.63
CA VAL A 247 -1.03 -22.81 -18.20
C VAL A 247 0.12 -22.76 -17.20
N SER A 248 -0.11 -22.56 -15.89
CA SER A 248 0.97 -22.39 -14.89
C SER A 248 2.10 -23.40 -14.99
N LYS A 249 1.75 -24.70 -15.08
CA LYS A 249 2.74 -25.78 -15.14
C LYS A 249 3.51 -25.76 -16.46
N GLN A 250 2.83 -25.48 -17.56
CA GLN A 250 3.40 -25.37 -18.90
C GLN A 250 4.36 -24.17 -18.97
N ALA A 251 3.97 -23.06 -18.33
CA ALA A 251 4.76 -21.84 -18.22
C ALA A 251 5.92 -21.96 -17.20
N GLY A 252 6.04 -23.06 -16.47
CA GLY A 252 7.13 -23.28 -15.51
C GLY A 252 6.95 -22.61 -14.14
N LEU A 253 5.74 -22.14 -13.82
CA LEU A 253 5.44 -21.57 -12.50
C LEU A 253 5.25 -22.68 -11.45
N PRO A 254 5.86 -22.55 -10.26
CA PRO A 254 5.80 -23.57 -9.22
C PRO A 254 4.53 -23.47 -8.37
N ASP A 255 4.12 -24.62 -7.82
CA ASP A 255 3.13 -24.70 -6.74
C ASP A 255 3.78 -24.44 -5.36
N GLY A 256 2.96 -24.31 -4.32
CA GLY A 256 3.39 -24.27 -2.92
C GLY A 256 3.80 -22.88 -2.41
N LEU A 257 3.62 -21.83 -3.22
CA LEU A 257 3.87 -20.44 -2.82
C LEU A 257 2.63 -19.85 -2.13
N TRP A 258 2.81 -19.10 -1.04
CA TRP A 258 1.74 -18.22 -0.55
C TRP A 258 1.89 -16.85 -1.20
N THR A 259 1.15 -16.64 -2.28
CA THR A 259 1.24 -15.42 -3.10
C THR A 259 0.09 -14.47 -2.80
N THR A 260 0.37 -13.17 -2.76
CA THR A 260 -0.61 -12.14 -2.37
C THR A 260 -0.85 -11.13 -3.48
N SER A 261 0.22 -10.56 -4.02
CA SER A 261 0.21 -9.64 -5.16
C SER A 261 1.33 -9.95 -6.14
N ALA A 262 1.21 -9.41 -7.34
CA ALA A 262 2.20 -9.57 -8.40
C ALA A 262 2.23 -8.32 -9.28
N ALA A 263 3.34 -8.12 -9.97
CA ALA A 263 3.47 -7.08 -10.98
C ALA A 263 4.28 -7.59 -12.17
N TRP A 264 3.89 -7.11 -13.34
CA TRP A 264 4.51 -7.38 -14.63
C TRP A 264 5.37 -6.20 -15.05
N GLY A 265 6.51 -6.47 -15.68
CA GLY A 265 7.36 -5.44 -16.28
C GLY A 265 8.47 -6.05 -17.12
N ASP A 266 8.83 -5.41 -18.22
CA ASP A 266 10.00 -5.78 -19.02
C ASP A 266 11.27 -5.25 -18.33
N LEU A 267 11.93 -6.09 -17.52
CA LEU A 267 12.99 -5.65 -16.61
C LEU A 267 14.36 -5.60 -17.30
N ASP A 268 14.56 -6.38 -18.37
CA ASP A 268 15.80 -6.43 -19.14
C ASP A 268 15.73 -5.76 -20.51
N GLY A 269 14.54 -5.29 -20.93
CA GLY A 269 14.29 -4.59 -22.17
C GLY A 269 14.23 -5.50 -23.38
N ASP A 270 13.93 -6.80 -23.20
CA ASP A 270 13.84 -7.77 -24.30
C ASP A 270 12.46 -7.78 -25.00
N GLY A 271 11.50 -7.02 -24.45
CA GLY A 271 10.15 -6.88 -24.97
C GLY A 271 9.15 -7.86 -24.39
N TYR A 272 9.54 -8.80 -23.52
CA TYR A 272 8.64 -9.71 -22.83
C TYR A 272 8.49 -9.29 -21.35
N ALA A 273 7.25 -9.36 -20.84
CA ALA A 273 7.00 -8.99 -19.46
C ALA A 273 7.53 -10.07 -18.51
N ASP A 274 8.48 -9.70 -17.64
CA ASP A 274 8.90 -10.47 -16.49
C ASP A 274 7.89 -10.36 -15.35
N LEU A 275 7.92 -11.33 -14.43
CA LEU A 275 6.93 -11.46 -13.37
C LEU A 275 7.57 -11.41 -11.98
N TYR A 276 7.22 -10.40 -11.19
CA TYR A 276 7.50 -10.34 -9.76
C TYR A 276 6.28 -10.75 -8.94
N VAL A 277 6.47 -11.61 -7.94
CA VAL A 277 5.42 -12.17 -7.10
C VAL A 277 5.77 -11.97 -5.62
N CYS A 278 4.90 -11.25 -4.91
CA CYS A 278 4.94 -11.12 -3.48
C CYS A 278 4.55 -12.43 -2.80
N GLN A 279 5.25 -12.76 -1.72
CA GLN A 279 4.88 -13.83 -0.80
C GLN A 279 4.67 -13.26 0.60
N TYR A 280 3.83 -13.91 1.40
CA TYR A 280 3.45 -13.39 2.71
C TYR A 280 4.28 -13.97 3.86
N VAL A 281 3.79 -15.01 4.54
CA VAL A 281 4.43 -15.54 5.75
C VAL A 281 4.49 -17.06 5.78
N ASP A 282 5.43 -17.62 6.55
CA ASP A 282 5.50 -19.05 6.84
C ASP A 282 4.41 -19.41 7.85
N TRP A 283 3.35 -20.06 7.36
CA TRP A 283 2.18 -20.44 8.14
C TRP A 283 1.69 -21.82 7.75
N SER A 284 1.18 -22.58 8.71
CA SER A 284 0.34 -23.75 8.48
C SER A 284 -0.31 -24.13 9.81
N PHE A 285 -1.42 -24.86 9.76
CA PHE A 285 -2.05 -25.41 10.98
C PHE A 285 -1.09 -26.31 11.78
N GLU A 286 -0.21 -27.06 11.10
CA GLU A 286 0.65 -28.06 11.73
C GLU A 286 1.88 -27.48 12.43
N HIS A 287 2.47 -26.42 11.87
CA HIS A 287 3.79 -25.95 12.30
C HIS A 287 3.76 -24.55 12.91
N ASN A 288 2.96 -23.64 12.35
CA ASN A 288 3.15 -22.21 12.57
C ASN A 288 1.81 -21.48 12.75
N HIS A 289 0.80 -22.09 13.39
CA HIS A 289 -0.47 -21.43 13.74
C HIS A 289 -0.55 -21.17 15.25
N PRO A 290 -0.19 -19.96 15.74
CA PRO A 290 -0.26 -19.64 17.15
C PRO A 290 -1.72 -19.50 17.61
N LEU A 291 -2.04 -20.09 18.77
CA LEU A 291 -3.42 -20.22 19.28
C LEU A 291 -3.78 -19.18 20.35
N HIS A 292 -2.83 -18.34 20.77
CA HIS A 292 -2.94 -17.54 21.99
C HIS A 292 -2.71 -16.05 21.73
N CYS A 293 -3.43 -15.49 20.75
CA CYS A 293 -3.44 -14.07 20.47
C CYS A 293 -4.79 -13.47 20.85
N THR A 294 -4.75 -12.31 21.51
CA THR A 294 -5.93 -11.60 22.00
C THR A 294 -5.73 -10.10 21.87
N TYR A 295 -6.75 -9.34 21.47
CA TYR A 295 -6.61 -7.88 21.31
C TYR A 295 -6.72 -7.11 22.64
N ASP A 296 -7.47 -7.63 23.63
CA ASP A 296 -7.71 -6.99 24.95
C ASP A 296 -7.19 -7.83 26.14
N GLY A 297 -6.43 -8.88 25.86
CA GLY A 297 -5.95 -9.84 26.87
C GLY A 297 -6.94 -10.96 27.21
N HIS A 298 -8.14 -10.96 26.62
CA HIS A 298 -9.20 -11.93 26.93
C HIS A 298 -9.88 -12.50 25.67
N THR A 299 -10.14 -11.66 24.68
CA THR A 299 -10.87 -11.97 23.46
C THR A 299 -9.89 -12.47 22.40
N ARG A 300 -10.09 -13.70 21.91
CA ARG A 300 -9.26 -14.30 20.86
C ARG A 300 -9.30 -13.44 19.60
N ASP A 301 -8.14 -13.31 18.97
CA ASP A 301 -7.97 -12.58 17.72
C ASP A 301 -6.94 -13.28 16.82
N VAL A 302 -6.89 -12.87 15.56
CA VAL A 302 -5.85 -13.27 14.61
C VAL A 302 -4.50 -12.82 15.17
N CYS A 303 -3.52 -13.73 15.17
CA CYS A 303 -2.18 -13.37 15.60
C CYS A 303 -1.57 -12.30 14.68
N PRO A 304 -0.89 -11.28 15.24
CA PRO A 304 -0.34 -10.20 14.42
C PRO A 304 0.74 -10.75 13.46
N PRO A 305 0.89 -10.16 12.26
CA PRO A 305 1.87 -10.58 11.25
C PRO A 305 3.28 -10.70 11.82
N LYS A 306 3.65 -9.84 12.79
CA LYS A 306 4.96 -9.84 13.50
C LYS A 306 5.32 -11.19 14.13
N ASN A 307 4.34 -12.05 14.42
CA ASN A 307 4.57 -13.39 14.99
C ASN A 307 5.00 -14.43 13.95
N PHE A 308 4.90 -14.11 12.66
CA PHE A 308 5.25 -15.00 11.57
C PHE A 308 6.51 -14.53 10.84
N LYS A 309 7.27 -15.50 10.33
CA LYS A 309 8.43 -15.24 9.48
C LYS A 309 7.95 -14.92 8.06
N GLY A 310 8.50 -13.87 7.43
CA GLY A 310 8.19 -13.56 6.03
C GLY A 310 8.78 -14.59 5.04
N LEU A 311 8.21 -14.66 3.83
CA LEU A 311 8.63 -15.56 2.76
C LEU A 311 9.36 -14.82 1.62
N GLU A 312 10.33 -15.49 1.00
CA GLU A 312 11.15 -14.93 -0.09
C GLU A 312 10.30 -14.60 -1.32
N HIS A 313 10.20 -13.33 -1.70
CA HIS A 313 9.51 -12.96 -2.96
C HIS A 313 10.16 -13.59 -4.19
N LYS A 314 9.34 -13.84 -5.22
CA LYS A 314 9.77 -14.55 -6.42
C LYS A 314 9.84 -13.61 -7.62
N LEU A 315 10.91 -13.72 -8.39
CA LEU A 315 11.04 -13.09 -9.69
C LEU A 315 11.28 -14.16 -10.74
N PHE A 316 10.52 -14.05 -11.80
CA PHE A 316 10.51 -14.96 -12.92
C PHE A 316 10.87 -14.20 -14.18
N ARG A 317 11.97 -14.60 -14.82
CA ARG A 317 12.34 -14.10 -16.15
C ARG A 317 11.47 -14.77 -17.20
N ASN A 318 10.87 -13.99 -18.08
CA ASN A 318 10.19 -14.51 -19.26
C ASN A 318 11.23 -14.95 -20.30
N LEU A 319 11.09 -16.14 -20.88
CA LEU A 319 12.04 -16.66 -21.86
C LEU A 319 11.63 -16.39 -23.32
N GLY A 320 10.48 -15.75 -23.53
CA GLY A 320 9.94 -15.41 -24.84
C GLY A 320 9.36 -16.59 -25.63
N ASP A 321 9.29 -17.78 -25.02
CA ASP A 321 8.70 -19.00 -25.59
C ASP A 321 7.43 -19.44 -24.84
N GLY A 322 6.85 -18.54 -24.06
CA GLY A 322 5.72 -18.79 -23.18
C GLY A 322 6.08 -19.44 -21.84
N THR A 323 7.38 -19.58 -21.53
CA THR A 323 7.85 -20.14 -20.26
C THR A 323 8.65 -19.12 -19.43
N PHE A 324 8.72 -19.41 -18.13
CA PHE A 324 9.40 -18.59 -17.14
C PHE A 324 10.48 -19.37 -16.41
N ARG A 325 11.53 -18.66 -15.99
CA ARG A 325 12.58 -19.18 -15.11
C ARG A 325 12.63 -18.39 -13.82
N GLU A 326 12.64 -19.05 -12.66
CA GLU A 326 12.88 -18.34 -11.39
C GLU A 326 14.32 -17.85 -11.31
N VAL A 327 14.46 -16.57 -10.98
CA VAL A 327 15.73 -15.84 -11.03
C VAL A 327 15.97 -14.98 -9.79
N SER A 328 15.17 -15.10 -8.72
CA SER A 328 15.25 -14.21 -7.55
C SER A 328 16.66 -14.03 -6.99
N ARG A 329 17.42 -15.12 -6.88
CA ARG A 329 18.78 -15.09 -6.32
C ARG A 329 19.78 -14.45 -7.28
N GLU A 330 19.76 -14.83 -8.55
CA GLU A 330 20.67 -14.27 -9.56
C GLU A 330 20.39 -12.79 -9.82
N ALA A 331 19.12 -12.39 -9.76
CA ALA A 331 18.66 -11.04 -9.93
C ALA A 331 18.98 -10.15 -8.72
N GLY A 332 19.36 -10.73 -7.58
CA GLY A 332 19.76 -9.97 -6.39
C GLY A 332 18.63 -9.58 -5.44
N LEU A 333 17.43 -10.17 -5.56
CA LEU A 333 16.27 -9.85 -4.72
C LEU A 333 16.44 -10.20 -3.24
N ARG A 334 17.41 -11.05 -2.90
CA ARG A 334 18.11 -11.12 -1.60
C ARG A 334 19.02 -12.34 -1.58
N VAL A 335 20.33 -12.09 -1.64
CA VAL A 335 21.36 -13.09 -1.34
C VAL A 335 21.95 -12.73 0.02
N ARG A 336 22.21 -13.73 0.87
CA ARG A 336 23.09 -13.55 2.04
C ARG A 336 24.47 -13.16 1.51
N ARG A 337 24.79 -11.87 1.48
CA ARG A 337 26.11 -11.39 1.06
C ARG A 337 27.12 -11.67 2.16
N THR A 338 28.31 -12.09 1.76
CA THR A 338 29.48 -12.22 2.63
C THR A 338 30.05 -10.84 2.98
N ASN A 339 30.83 -10.74 4.06
CA ASN A 339 31.47 -9.49 4.47
C ASN A 339 32.37 -8.89 3.37
N SER A 340 32.98 -9.72 2.53
CA SER A 340 33.78 -9.28 1.39
C SER A 340 32.92 -8.69 0.26
N GLU A 341 31.74 -9.25 -0.01
CA GLU A 341 30.81 -8.69 -1.01
C GLU A 341 30.24 -7.34 -0.57
N TYR A 342 30.04 -7.12 0.73
CA TYR A 342 29.68 -5.80 1.26
C TYR A 342 30.76 -4.73 1.09
N GLU A 343 32.03 -5.13 1.17
CA GLU A 343 33.15 -4.21 0.97
C GLU A 343 33.27 -3.75 -0.49
N GLN A 344 32.80 -4.58 -1.42
CA GLN A 344 32.74 -4.29 -2.86
C GLN A 344 31.58 -3.36 -3.25
N LEU A 345 30.60 -3.10 -2.36
CA LEU A 345 29.52 -2.13 -2.56
C LEU A 345 30.04 -0.68 -2.40
N THR A 346 31.05 -0.31 -3.17
CA THR A 346 31.77 0.98 -3.04
C THR A 346 30.90 2.20 -3.33
N TRP A 347 29.75 1.99 -3.98
CA TRP A 347 28.73 2.99 -4.24
C TRP A 347 27.81 3.26 -3.03
N LEU A 348 27.76 2.36 -2.04
CA LEU A 348 27.08 2.61 -0.77
C LEU A 348 27.98 3.38 0.20
N SER A 349 27.38 4.34 0.92
CA SER A 349 28.08 5.05 1.99
C SER A 349 28.62 4.07 3.04
N PRO A 350 29.77 4.36 3.69
CA PRO A 350 30.31 3.49 4.75
C PRO A 350 29.29 3.15 5.84
N ARG A 351 28.46 4.12 6.24
CA ARG A 351 27.40 3.95 7.25
C ARG A 351 26.27 3.04 6.77
N SER A 352 25.87 3.15 5.50
CA SER A 352 24.86 2.28 4.89
C SER A 352 25.37 0.84 4.79
N ARG A 353 26.65 0.66 4.42
CA ARG A 353 27.30 -0.66 4.40
C ARG A 353 27.36 -1.31 5.78
N GLU A 354 27.67 -0.54 6.82
CA GLU A 354 27.77 -1.06 8.20
C GLU A 354 26.40 -1.43 8.79
N ARG A 355 25.33 -0.69 8.44
CA ARG A 355 23.96 -1.06 8.78
C ARG A 355 23.51 -2.34 8.06
N LEU A 356 23.74 -2.40 6.74
CA LEU A 356 23.40 -3.56 5.92
C LEU A 356 24.16 -4.83 6.34
N LYS A 357 25.43 -4.68 6.77
CA LYS A 357 26.22 -5.76 7.38
C LYS A 357 25.58 -6.23 8.69
N ARG A 358 25.18 -5.32 9.58
CA ARG A 358 24.54 -5.66 10.86
C ARG A 358 23.24 -6.42 10.68
N ASP A 359 22.38 -5.95 9.77
CA ASP A 359 21.11 -6.61 9.48
C ASP A 359 21.39 -8.08 9.06
N VAL A 360 22.35 -8.32 8.16
CA VAL A 360 22.70 -9.69 7.75
C VAL A 360 23.47 -10.52 8.79
N GLU A 361 24.28 -9.90 9.65
CA GLU A 361 25.01 -10.57 10.75
C GLU A 361 24.10 -10.95 11.93
N GLU A 362 23.05 -10.19 12.20
CA GLU A 362 22.01 -10.49 13.21
C GLU A 362 21.08 -11.65 12.77
N GLY A 363 21.38 -12.30 11.64
CA GLY A 363 20.56 -13.37 11.08
C GLY A 363 19.26 -12.84 10.46
N ASP A 364 19.19 -11.54 10.16
CA ASP A 364 18.04 -10.91 9.54
C ASP A 364 17.89 -11.34 8.08
N THR A 365 17.35 -12.54 7.96
CA THR A 365 16.79 -13.12 6.74
C THR A 365 15.32 -12.75 6.63
N ARG A 366 14.87 -11.59 7.19
CA ARG A 366 13.45 -11.18 7.10
C ARG A 366 13.12 -10.85 5.65
N PHE A 367 12.89 -11.90 4.87
CA PHE A 367 12.10 -11.83 3.65
C PHE A 367 10.83 -11.02 3.94
N GLY A 368 10.32 -10.36 2.91
CA GLY A 368 9.19 -9.47 3.09
C GLY A 368 7.91 -10.23 3.45
N LYS A 369 6.91 -9.46 3.85
CA LYS A 369 5.53 -9.91 4.05
C LYS A 369 4.71 -9.14 3.03
N GLY A 370 4.95 -9.46 1.76
CA GLY A 370 4.55 -8.61 0.66
C GLY A 370 3.04 -8.59 0.53
N LEU A 371 2.46 -7.40 0.40
CA LEU A 371 1.02 -7.21 0.15
C LEU A 371 0.78 -6.35 -1.10
N GLY A 372 1.70 -5.44 -1.42
CA GLY A 372 1.67 -4.65 -2.65
C GLY A 372 3.01 -4.63 -3.36
N VAL A 373 2.98 -4.55 -4.69
CA VAL A 373 4.17 -4.33 -5.52
C VAL A 373 3.86 -3.36 -6.65
N LEU A 374 4.82 -2.51 -7.01
CA LEU A 374 4.79 -1.62 -8.16
C LEU A 374 6.06 -1.78 -8.99
N MET A 375 5.90 -1.81 -10.32
CA MET A 375 6.98 -1.53 -11.26
C MET A 375 7.00 -0.03 -11.57
N VAL A 376 8.12 0.63 -11.34
CA VAL A 376 8.25 2.08 -11.52
C VAL A 376 9.72 2.44 -11.75
N ASP A 377 10.02 3.27 -12.76
CA ASP A 377 11.35 3.84 -12.94
C ASP A 377 11.50 5.07 -12.03
N VAL A 378 12.19 4.91 -10.89
CA VAL A 378 12.28 5.97 -9.87
C VAL A 378 13.42 6.95 -10.11
N ASN A 379 14.36 6.63 -10.99
CA ASN A 379 15.52 7.47 -11.28
C ASN A 379 15.62 7.92 -12.75
N ASP A 380 14.59 7.64 -13.55
CA ASP A 380 14.45 8.05 -14.95
C ASP A 380 15.64 7.55 -15.80
N ASP A 381 16.09 6.33 -15.54
CA ASP A 381 17.19 5.69 -16.29
C ASP A 381 16.70 4.79 -17.44
N GLY A 382 15.37 4.70 -17.60
CA GLY A 382 14.68 3.93 -18.61
C GLY A 382 14.50 2.46 -18.25
N LYS A 383 14.85 2.04 -17.02
CA LYS A 383 14.69 0.67 -16.55
C LYS A 383 13.65 0.64 -15.43
N PRO A 384 12.71 -0.31 -15.44
CA PRO A 384 11.79 -0.43 -14.33
C PRO A 384 12.51 -0.89 -13.06
N ASP A 385 12.20 -0.22 -11.95
CA ASP A 385 12.55 -0.63 -10.59
C ASP A 385 11.33 -1.28 -9.91
N ILE A 386 11.56 -1.93 -8.76
CA ILE A 386 10.51 -2.63 -8.02
C ILE A 386 10.36 -2.04 -6.62
N TYR A 387 9.18 -1.51 -6.30
CA TYR A 387 8.83 -1.11 -4.93
C TYR A 387 7.84 -2.09 -4.32
N VAL A 388 8.08 -2.51 -3.07
CA VAL A 388 7.33 -3.56 -2.40
C VAL A 388 6.85 -3.05 -1.03
N ALA A 389 5.52 -3.05 -0.85
CA ALA A 389 4.88 -2.84 0.43
C ALA A 389 4.87 -4.15 1.21
N ASN A 390 5.53 -4.12 2.36
CA ASN A 390 5.61 -5.22 3.30
C ASN A 390 4.86 -4.90 4.58
N ASP A 391 4.20 -5.93 5.09
CA ASP A 391 3.45 -5.86 6.33
C ASP A 391 4.36 -6.00 7.55
N THR A 392 4.41 -5.00 8.42
CA THR A 392 5.15 -4.99 9.71
C THR A 392 6.66 -5.24 9.64
N VAL A 393 7.24 -5.25 8.44
CA VAL A 393 8.68 -5.33 8.17
C VAL A 393 9.03 -4.28 7.11
N ASP A 394 10.32 -4.04 6.90
CA ASP A 394 10.78 -2.98 5.99
C ASP A 394 10.17 -3.13 4.59
N ASN A 395 9.67 -2.03 4.02
CA ASN A 395 9.36 -1.96 2.59
C ASN A 395 10.65 -2.04 1.78
N PHE A 396 10.59 -2.60 0.58
CA PHE A 396 11.77 -2.76 -0.28
C PHE A 396 11.69 -1.84 -1.49
N LEU A 397 12.82 -1.24 -1.85
CA LEU A 397 13.01 -0.58 -3.12
C LEU A 397 14.17 -1.27 -3.84
N TYR A 398 13.87 -2.05 -4.86
CA TYR A 398 14.87 -2.73 -5.68
C TYR A 398 15.14 -1.91 -6.93
N LEU A 399 16.30 -1.26 -6.97
CA LEU A 399 16.72 -0.45 -8.10
C LEU A 399 17.44 -1.32 -9.15
N ASN A 400 17.06 -1.20 -10.41
CA ASN A 400 17.63 -1.96 -11.52
C ASN A 400 18.99 -1.38 -11.95
N ARG A 401 20.06 -2.06 -11.59
CA ARG A 401 21.45 -1.69 -11.88
C ARG A 401 22.02 -2.39 -13.11
N ALA A 402 21.17 -2.84 -14.04
CA ALA A 402 21.64 -3.40 -15.29
C ALA A 402 22.60 -2.43 -15.99
N SER A 403 23.73 -2.97 -16.45
CA SER A 403 24.74 -2.21 -17.21
C SER A 403 24.77 -2.60 -18.69
N LYS A 404 24.07 -3.68 -19.05
CA LYS A 404 23.99 -4.22 -20.41
C LYS A 404 22.52 -4.45 -20.78
N PRO A 405 22.15 -4.25 -22.06
CA PRO A 405 20.84 -4.67 -22.56
C PRO A 405 20.63 -6.19 -22.38
N GLY A 406 19.39 -6.62 -22.11
CA GLY A 406 19.05 -8.04 -21.95
C GLY A 406 19.49 -8.63 -20.59
N GLU A 407 19.91 -7.80 -19.65
CA GLU A 407 20.20 -8.19 -18.26
C GLU A 407 19.41 -7.32 -17.30
N PHE A 408 18.99 -7.85 -16.16
CA PHE A 408 18.59 -7.07 -14.99
C PHE A 408 19.35 -7.53 -13.76
N ARG A 409 19.64 -6.58 -12.86
CA ARG A 409 20.23 -6.88 -11.56
C ARG A 409 19.80 -5.84 -10.56
N PHE A 410 19.20 -6.29 -9.47
CA PHE A 410 18.61 -5.42 -8.48
C PHE A 410 19.53 -5.16 -7.29
N GLU A 411 19.45 -3.93 -6.81
CA GLU A 411 20.00 -3.49 -5.55
C GLU A 411 18.85 -3.05 -4.62
N GLU A 412 18.75 -3.66 -3.44
CA GLU A 412 17.80 -3.23 -2.41
C GLU A 412 18.29 -1.94 -1.72
N LEU A 413 17.47 -0.90 -1.77
CA LEU A 413 17.74 0.47 -1.34
C LEU A 413 16.66 1.06 -0.43
N GLY A 414 15.66 0.31 0.02
CA GLY A 414 14.52 0.83 0.79
C GLY A 414 14.96 1.65 1.99
N MET A 415 15.90 1.11 2.77
CA MET A 415 16.44 1.81 3.94
C MET A 415 17.30 3.03 3.58
N ALA A 416 18.14 2.90 2.55
CA ALA A 416 19.05 3.95 2.12
C ALA A 416 18.32 5.12 1.46
N SER A 417 17.21 4.84 0.77
CA SER A 417 16.37 5.81 0.08
C SER A 417 15.37 6.51 1.01
N GLY A 418 15.11 5.96 2.19
CA GLY A 418 14.13 6.48 3.16
C GLY A 418 12.70 5.97 2.96
N THR A 419 12.50 4.97 2.09
CA THR A 419 11.18 4.43 1.73
C THR A 419 10.82 3.14 2.48
N ALA A 420 11.74 2.59 3.29
CA ALA A 420 11.51 1.34 4.01
C ALA A 420 10.55 1.46 5.21
N ARG A 421 10.45 2.65 5.81
CA ARG A 421 9.80 2.87 7.12
C ARG A 421 9.15 4.26 7.20
N ASP A 422 8.37 4.49 8.24
CA ASP A 422 7.84 5.82 8.56
C ASP A 422 8.91 6.81 9.08
N ASP A 423 8.47 8.03 9.37
CA ASP A 423 9.26 9.14 9.90
C ASP A 423 9.83 8.87 11.31
N PHE A 424 9.28 7.90 12.05
CA PHE A 424 9.83 7.41 13.32
C PHE A 424 10.83 6.26 13.14
N GLY A 425 11.05 5.79 11.90
CA GLY A 425 11.92 4.66 11.61
C GLY A 425 11.33 3.31 12.03
N THR A 426 10.00 3.20 12.06
CA THR A 426 9.24 2.00 12.37
C THR A 426 8.66 1.38 11.08
N PRO A 427 8.74 0.04 10.90
CA PRO A 427 8.02 -0.61 9.81
C PRO A 427 6.51 -0.66 10.09
N ASN A 428 5.72 -0.21 9.12
CA ASN A 428 4.25 -0.18 9.15
C ASN A 428 3.66 -1.46 8.54
N GLY A 429 2.36 -1.69 8.74
CA GLY A 429 1.57 -2.65 7.99
C GLY A 429 1.24 -2.12 6.60
N SER A 430 2.23 -2.10 5.69
CA SER A 430 2.09 -1.50 4.36
C SER A 430 1.37 -2.46 3.41
N MET A 431 0.38 -1.96 2.65
CA MET A 431 -0.46 -2.81 1.80
C MET A 431 -0.67 -2.23 0.40
N GLY A 432 -1.35 -1.08 0.33
CA GLY A 432 -1.73 -0.45 -0.94
C GLY A 432 -0.63 0.47 -1.45
N LEU A 433 -0.42 0.48 -2.76
CA LEU A 433 0.62 1.28 -3.39
C LEU A 433 0.07 2.07 -4.58
N ALA A 434 0.54 3.31 -4.73
CA ALA A 434 0.38 4.08 -5.95
C ALA A 434 1.63 4.90 -6.23
N ALA A 435 1.95 5.13 -7.50
CA ALA A 435 3.04 6.00 -7.90
C ALA A 435 2.54 7.06 -8.90
N SER A 436 2.93 8.31 -8.68
CA SER A 436 2.59 9.42 -9.58
C SER A 436 3.52 10.62 -9.35
N ASP A 437 3.71 11.43 -10.38
CA ASP A 437 4.38 12.73 -10.28
C ASP A 437 3.39 13.82 -9.81
N PHE A 438 2.97 13.73 -8.55
CA PHE A 438 1.90 14.57 -8.01
C PHE A 438 2.26 16.07 -7.96
N ASN A 439 3.54 16.41 -7.98
CA ASN A 439 4.03 17.79 -7.88
C ASN A 439 4.62 18.33 -9.20
N GLY A 440 4.53 17.56 -10.30
CA GLY A 440 5.02 17.99 -11.62
C GLY A 440 6.54 18.08 -11.73
N SER A 441 7.27 17.33 -10.91
CA SER A 441 8.74 17.29 -10.88
C SER A 441 9.36 16.48 -12.02
N GLY A 442 8.55 15.71 -12.74
CA GLY A 442 8.99 14.69 -13.70
C GLY A 442 9.40 13.37 -13.06
N LYS A 443 9.24 13.19 -11.74
CA LYS A 443 9.69 12.00 -11.01
C LYS A 443 8.52 11.35 -10.26
N PRO A 444 8.34 10.03 -10.37
CA PRO A 444 7.26 9.37 -9.66
C PRO A 444 7.54 9.37 -8.16
N SER A 445 6.61 9.94 -7.38
CA SER A 445 6.55 9.79 -5.93
C SER A 445 5.66 8.61 -5.57
N ILE A 446 5.88 8.01 -4.40
CA ILE A 446 5.20 6.77 -3.99
C ILE A 446 4.27 7.09 -2.81
N TRP A 447 3.01 6.66 -2.94
CA TRP A 447 2.04 6.61 -1.86
C TRP A 447 1.91 5.19 -1.34
N VAL A 448 1.93 5.02 -0.03
CA VAL A 448 1.74 3.75 0.67
C VAL A 448 0.58 3.86 1.64
N ALA A 449 -0.44 3.04 1.42
CA ALA A 449 -1.55 2.86 2.34
C ALA A 449 -1.15 1.82 3.40
N ASN A 450 -1.15 2.28 4.65
CA ASN A 450 -0.78 1.53 5.85
C ASN A 450 -2.01 1.07 6.64
N TYR A 451 -1.79 0.15 7.58
CA TYR A 451 -2.82 -0.44 8.43
C TYR A 451 -3.54 0.58 9.33
N GLU A 452 -4.65 0.15 9.93
CA GLU A 452 -5.44 0.96 10.85
C GLU A 452 -4.57 1.61 11.94
N ASN A 453 -4.84 2.89 12.22
CA ASN A 453 -4.11 3.71 13.19
C ASN A 453 -2.62 3.94 12.89
N GLU A 454 -2.17 3.65 11.67
CA GLU A 454 -0.86 4.03 11.15
C GLU A 454 -1.01 5.11 10.06
N LEU A 455 -0.12 6.11 10.06
CA LEU A 455 -0.14 7.16 9.03
C LEU A 455 0.18 6.54 7.66
N HIS A 456 -0.61 6.87 6.65
CA HIS A 456 -0.21 6.62 5.26
C HIS A 456 1.07 7.40 4.93
N ALA A 457 1.92 6.82 4.09
CA ALA A 457 3.20 7.41 3.75
C ALA A 457 3.15 8.00 2.33
N LEU A 458 3.42 9.29 2.20
CA LEU A 458 3.79 9.91 0.92
C LEU A 458 5.30 10.10 0.87
N TYR A 459 5.96 9.27 0.08
CA TYR A 459 7.37 9.39 -0.23
C TYR A 459 7.54 10.26 -1.48
N ARG A 460 7.86 11.55 -1.29
CA ARG A 460 8.17 12.44 -2.41
C ARG A 460 9.54 12.09 -2.97
N ASN A 461 9.61 11.89 -4.27
CA ASN A 461 10.86 11.58 -4.95
C ASN A 461 11.73 12.84 -5.11
N ASP A 462 12.74 12.95 -4.25
CA ASP A 462 13.75 14.02 -4.28
C ASP A 462 15.08 13.53 -4.88
N CYS A 463 15.03 12.46 -5.70
CA CYS A 463 16.19 11.89 -6.35
C CYS A 463 17.01 12.97 -7.08
N VAL A 464 18.33 12.96 -6.91
CA VAL A 464 19.22 13.80 -7.73
C VAL A 464 19.82 12.92 -8.81
N ILE A 465 19.33 13.10 -10.03
CA ILE A 465 19.76 12.34 -11.21
C ILE A 465 21.04 12.97 -11.76
N HIS A 466 22.02 12.13 -12.06
CA HIS A 466 23.27 12.48 -12.72
C HIS A 466 23.17 12.10 -14.21
N PRO A 467 22.92 13.06 -15.13
CA PRO A 467 22.51 12.75 -16.51
C PRO A 467 23.53 11.98 -17.37
N GLN A 468 24.76 11.85 -16.90
CA GLN A 468 25.84 11.16 -17.61
C GLN A 468 26.28 9.86 -16.92
N ASP A 469 25.81 9.62 -15.69
CA ASP A 469 26.25 8.50 -14.87
C ASP A 469 25.22 8.19 -13.77
N HIS A 470 24.21 7.41 -14.12
CA HIS A 470 23.14 7.00 -13.21
C HIS A 470 23.63 6.13 -12.02
N THR A 471 24.88 5.65 -12.05
CA THR A 471 25.48 4.98 -10.88
C THR A 471 25.75 5.95 -9.73
N LYS A 472 25.79 7.26 -10.02
CA LYS A 472 25.95 8.32 -9.02
C LYS A 472 24.63 8.92 -8.55
N ASP A 473 23.49 8.46 -9.09
CA ASP A 473 22.17 8.96 -8.71
C ASP A 473 21.96 8.87 -7.21
N ARG A 474 21.54 9.99 -6.62
CA ARG A 474 21.24 10.05 -5.19
C ARG A 474 19.74 9.83 -5.01
N ILE A 475 19.36 8.56 -4.90
CA ILE A 475 17.96 8.15 -4.66
C ILE A 475 17.58 8.50 -3.22
N VAL A 476 16.78 9.55 -3.07
CA VAL A 476 16.29 10.01 -1.77
C VAL A 476 14.82 10.31 -1.91
N PHE A 477 14.04 9.78 -1.00
CA PHE A 477 12.65 10.13 -0.83
C PHE A 477 12.47 10.87 0.48
N THR A 478 11.66 11.92 0.44
CA THR A 478 11.28 12.68 1.63
C THR A 478 9.87 12.28 2.04
N PHE A 479 9.72 11.83 3.28
CA PHE A 479 8.42 11.61 3.88
C PHE A 479 7.69 12.96 4.00
N CYS A 480 6.48 13.03 3.44
CA CYS A 480 5.63 14.21 3.47
C CYS A 480 4.53 14.00 4.53
N THR A 481 4.53 14.86 5.56
CA THR A 481 3.54 14.89 6.64
C THR A 481 2.35 15.79 6.33
#